data_AF-A0A2I2FT23-F1
#
_entry.id   AF-A0A2I2FT23-F1
#
_cell.length_a   1.000
_cell.length_b   1.000
_cell.length_c   1.000
_cell.angle_alpha   90.00
_cell.angle_beta   90.00
_cell.angle_gamma   90.00
#
_symmetry.space_group_name_H-M   'P 1'
#
loop_
_entity.id
_entity.type
_entity.pdbx_description
1 polymer ?
#
loop_
_entity_poly.entity_id
_entity_poly.type
_entity_poly.pdbx_seq_one_letter_code
_entity_poly.pdbx_strand_id
1 'polypeptide(L)'
;AHGLKCSSPSTRADTAHLQGPLASALGLTTWSTLPTQSKPSNIFLRGANRLDGLTLTKASGQNYTHGGSGGDPVKLALKDDEYWTQTTLCQGKRDDHTRIFYLHLTTSAGNELEAGTQTDDCQEFKAPEGWHVVGFYGRDGDEVDWLGFIELRIPVIHHHPNRTSDNKPASAQGGVSEIALIILSAKP
;
A
#
# COMPACT_ATOMS: atom_id res chain seq x y z
N ALA A 1 -19.88 15.55 17.44
CA ALA A 1 -18.50 15.12 17.74
C ALA A 1 -18.44 13.59 17.62
N HIS A 2 -18.07 13.07 16.45
CA HIS A 2 -17.82 11.64 16.26
C HIS A 2 -16.40 11.50 15.72
N GLY A 3 -15.45 11.38 16.64
CA GLY A 3 -14.07 11.07 16.31
C GLY A 3 -13.98 9.60 15.91
N LEU A 4 -13.65 9.33 14.64
CA LEU A 4 -13.14 8.03 14.24
C LEU A 4 -11.74 7.92 14.84
N LYS A 5 -11.63 7.22 15.97
CA LYS A 5 -10.34 6.78 16.51
C LYS A 5 -9.79 5.71 15.58
N CYS A 6 -8.53 5.87 15.17
CA CYS A 6 -7.75 4.75 14.64
C CYS A 6 -7.74 3.66 15.71
N SER A 7 -8.47 2.57 15.46
CA SER A 7 -8.33 1.34 16.22
C SER A 7 -7.05 0.65 15.74
N SER A 8 -6.17 0.31 16.67
CA SER A 8 -5.05 -0.62 16.49
C SER A 8 -5.53 -1.87 15.72
N PRO A 9 -4.66 -2.56 14.96
CA PRO A 9 -5.04 -3.77 14.27
C PRO A 9 -5.57 -4.77 15.30
N SER A 10 -6.88 -4.99 15.26
CA SER A 10 -7.52 -6.11 15.94
C SER A 10 -6.80 -7.36 15.46
N THR A 11 -6.34 -8.22 16.37
CA THR A 11 -5.88 -9.60 16.10
C THR A 11 -6.98 -10.51 15.51
N ARG A 12 -8.02 -9.91 14.98
CA ARG A 12 -9.07 -10.48 14.14
C ARG A 12 -9.26 -9.46 13.02
N ALA A 13 -8.53 -9.67 11.92
CA ALA A 13 -8.87 -9.03 10.65
C ALA A 13 -10.28 -9.52 10.30
N ASP A 14 -11.28 -8.66 10.48
CA ASP A 14 -12.62 -8.93 9.97
C ASP A 14 -12.50 -9.06 8.45
N THR A 15 -12.77 -10.27 7.98
CA THR A 15 -12.67 -10.71 6.60
C THR A 15 -13.44 -9.77 5.67
N ALA A 16 -12.76 -8.81 5.05
CA ALA A 16 -13.34 -8.01 3.98
C ALA A 16 -13.44 -8.89 2.73
N HIS A 17 -14.57 -9.57 2.56
CA HIS A 17 -14.91 -10.30 1.35
C HIS A 17 -15.13 -9.29 0.20
N LEU A 18 -14.07 -8.92 -0.51
CA LEU A 18 -14.19 -8.10 -1.71
C LEU A 18 -14.74 -8.95 -2.86
N GLN A 19 -16.06 -8.95 -3.03
CA GLN A 19 -16.73 -9.43 -4.24
C GLN A 19 -17.19 -8.23 -5.08
N GLY A 20 -16.97 -8.29 -6.39
CA GLY A 20 -17.43 -7.27 -7.34
C GLY A 20 -16.29 -6.50 -8.03
N PRO A 21 -16.57 -5.33 -8.64
CA PRO A 21 -15.64 -4.60 -9.52
C PRO A 21 -14.31 -4.22 -8.85
N LEU A 22 -14.27 -4.16 -7.51
CA LEU A 22 -13.04 -3.98 -6.71
C LEU A 22 -12.05 -5.15 -6.85
N ALA A 23 -12.54 -6.39 -6.98
CA ALA A 23 -11.68 -7.56 -7.22
C ALA A 23 -11.07 -7.53 -8.63
N SER A 24 -11.80 -6.98 -9.61
CA SER A 24 -11.34 -6.84 -10.99
C SER A 24 -10.28 -5.73 -11.13
N ALA A 25 -10.45 -4.60 -10.43
CA ALA A 25 -9.44 -3.54 -10.34
C ALA A 25 -8.10 -4.02 -9.72
N LEU A 26 -8.17 -5.05 -8.85
CA LEU A 26 -7.04 -5.70 -8.20
C LEU A 26 -6.53 -6.95 -8.94
N GLY A 27 -7.14 -7.35 -10.07
CA GLY A 27 -6.71 -8.51 -10.86
C GLY A 27 -6.87 -9.88 -10.16
N LEU A 28 -7.76 -9.98 -9.18
CA LEU A 28 -7.90 -11.15 -8.31
C LEU A 28 -8.85 -12.18 -8.94
N THR A 29 -8.33 -13.16 -9.68
CA THR A 29 -9.16 -14.23 -10.30
C THR A 29 -8.99 -15.61 -9.66
N THR A 30 -8.00 -15.83 -8.77
CA THR A 30 -7.87 -17.05 -7.96
C THR A 30 -7.29 -16.74 -6.57
N TRP A 31 -7.97 -17.18 -5.50
CA TRP A 31 -7.66 -16.78 -4.10
C TRP A 31 -6.60 -17.64 -3.40
N SER A 32 -6.16 -18.76 -4.00
CA SER A 32 -5.17 -19.68 -3.41
C SER A 32 -3.70 -19.25 -3.63
N THR A 33 -3.50 -18.10 -4.26
CA THR A 33 -2.18 -17.53 -4.54
C THR A 33 -2.39 -16.04 -4.70
N LEU A 34 -2.39 -15.24 -3.63
CA LEU A 34 -2.14 -13.81 -3.86
C LEU A 34 -0.74 -13.73 -4.45
N PRO A 35 -0.60 -13.50 -5.77
CA PRO A 35 0.67 -13.71 -6.42
C PRO A 35 1.57 -12.56 -6.00
N THR A 36 2.86 -12.79 -6.10
CA THR A 36 3.90 -11.74 -6.12
C THR A 36 3.57 -10.56 -7.06
N GLN A 37 2.61 -10.71 -7.98
CA GLN A 37 2.02 -9.63 -8.80
C GLN A 37 1.34 -8.51 -8.01
N SER A 38 0.93 -8.73 -6.77
CA SER A 38 0.34 -7.66 -5.96
C SER A 38 1.40 -6.70 -5.43
N LYS A 39 2.68 -7.09 -5.34
CA LYS A 39 3.76 -6.19 -4.94
C LYS A 39 4.06 -5.17 -6.06
N PRO A 40 4.20 -3.86 -5.75
CA PRO A 40 4.71 -2.91 -6.71
C PRO A 40 6.16 -3.22 -7.08
N SER A 41 6.53 -3.03 -8.34
CA SER A 41 7.92 -3.09 -8.81
C SER A 41 8.59 -1.72 -8.73
N ASN A 42 7.81 -0.64 -8.88
CA ASN A 42 8.29 0.72 -8.82
C ASN A 42 7.29 1.61 -8.09
N ILE A 43 7.83 2.58 -7.36
CA ILE A 43 7.08 3.64 -6.68
C ILE A 43 7.59 4.97 -7.25
N PHE A 44 6.69 5.86 -7.63
CA PHE A 44 7.02 7.21 -8.04
C PHE A 44 6.27 8.20 -7.17
N LEU A 45 6.96 9.25 -6.75
CA LEU A 45 6.35 10.39 -6.10
C LEU A 45 6.63 11.64 -6.94
N ARG A 46 5.68 12.56 -6.93
CA ARG A 46 5.78 13.89 -7.53
C ARG A 46 5.41 14.90 -6.46
N GLY A 47 6.19 15.96 -6.30
CA GLY A 47 5.85 17.00 -5.36
C GLY A 47 6.80 18.18 -5.36
N ALA A 48 6.31 19.27 -4.78
CA ALA A 48 7.07 20.49 -4.49
C ALA A 48 6.55 21.07 -3.17
N ASN A 49 5.66 22.07 -3.24
CA ASN A 49 4.99 22.63 -2.06
C ASN A 49 4.00 21.63 -1.43
N ARG A 50 3.48 20.69 -2.22
CA ARG A 50 2.56 19.62 -1.82
C ARG A 50 2.96 18.32 -2.50
N LEU A 51 2.31 17.22 -2.12
CA LEU A 51 2.39 15.98 -2.87
C LEU A 51 1.48 16.11 -4.10
N ASP A 52 2.10 16.16 -5.27
CA ASP A 52 1.39 16.34 -6.54
C ASP A 52 0.89 15.00 -7.08
N GLY A 53 1.61 13.89 -6.84
CA GLY A 53 1.16 12.57 -7.26
C GLY A 53 1.94 11.39 -6.69
N LEU A 54 1.27 10.23 -6.69
CA LEU A 54 1.81 8.92 -6.31
C LEU A 54 1.45 7.91 -7.40
N THR A 55 2.46 7.21 -7.94
CA THR A 55 2.27 6.13 -8.89
C THR A 55 2.91 4.83 -8.40
N LEU A 56 2.18 3.72 -8.51
CA LEU A 56 2.71 2.38 -8.36
C LEU A 56 2.69 1.64 -9.70
N THR A 57 3.82 1.05 -10.08
CA THR A 57 3.90 0.11 -11.20
C THR A 57 3.80 -1.31 -10.66
N LYS A 58 2.88 -2.12 -11.18
CA LYS A 58 2.80 -3.55 -10.87
C LYS A 58 3.84 -4.36 -11.65
N ALA A 59 4.06 -5.60 -11.25
CA ALA A 59 4.91 -6.54 -12.01
C ALA A 59 4.45 -6.73 -13.48
N SER A 60 3.16 -6.53 -13.76
CA SER A 60 2.60 -6.55 -15.12
C SER A 60 2.97 -5.34 -15.99
N GLY A 61 3.63 -4.32 -15.41
CA GLY A 61 3.91 -3.04 -16.06
C GLY A 61 2.76 -2.04 -16.00
N GLN A 62 1.61 -2.42 -15.42
CA GLN A 62 0.47 -1.51 -15.25
C GLN A 62 0.76 -0.46 -14.18
N ASN A 63 0.40 0.79 -14.47
CA ASN A 63 0.55 1.92 -13.57
C ASN A 63 -0.80 2.28 -12.92
N TYR A 64 -0.75 2.53 -11.61
CA TYR A 64 -1.86 3.07 -10.84
C TYR A 64 -1.39 4.41 -10.27
N THR A 65 -2.11 5.48 -10.59
CA THR A 65 -1.72 6.85 -10.24
C THR A 65 -2.85 7.57 -9.53
N HIS A 66 -2.53 8.29 -8.46
CA HIS A 66 -3.34 9.39 -7.94
C HIS A 66 -2.56 10.70 -8.02
N GLY A 67 -3.26 11.80 -8.29
CA GLY A 67 -2.72 13.14 -8.38
C GLY A 67 -2.37 13.57 -9.81
N GLY A 68 -1.81 14.77 -9.92
CA GLY A 68 -1.49 15.43 -11.18
C GLY A 68 -0.04 15.27 -11.64
N SER A 69 0.31 16.08 -12.63
CA SER A 69 1.61 16.10 -13.30
C SER A 69 2.54 17.22 -12.82
N GLY A 70 2.23 17.83 -11.66
CA GLY A 70 3.09 18.80 -11.00
C GLY A 70 4.39 18.19 -10.48
N GLY A 71 5.42 19.02 -10.30
CA GLY A 71 6.75 18.61 -9.81
C GLY A 71 7.52 17.74 -10.81
N ASP A 72 8.72 17.32 -10.41
CA ASP A 72 9.49 16.30 -11.11
C ASP A 72 9.33 14.95 -10.40
N PRO A 73 9.23 13.84 -11.15
CA PRO A 73 9.04 12.54 -10.53
C PRO A 73 10.35 12.02 -9.93
N VAL A 74 10.29 11.61 -8.67
CA VAL A 74 11.32 10.78 -8.03
C VAL A 74 10.84 9.34 -7.98
N LYS A 75 11.77 8.38 -8.01
CA LYS A 75 11.47 6.96 -8.21
C LYS A 75 12.26 6.09 -7.23
N LEU A 76 11.60 5.07 -6.71
CA LEU A 76 12.23 3.91 -6.06
C LEU A 76 11.81 2.63 -6.79
N ALA A 77 12.80 1.85 -7.25
CA ALA A 77 12.57 0.50 -7.76
C ALA A 77 12.77 -0.50 -6.62
N LEU A 78 11.77 -1.35 -6.36
CA LEU A 78 11.87 -2.37 -5.31
C LEU A 78 12.55 -3.62 -5.84
N LYS A 79 13.52 -4.15 -5.09
CA LYS A 79 14.09 -5.48 -5.35
C LYS A 79 13.04 -6.58 -5.11
N ASP A 80 13.31 -7.79 -5.57
CA ASP A 80 12.39 -8.93 -5.44
C ASP A 80 12.02 -9.27 -3.98
N ASP A 81 12.94 -9.08 -3.04
CA ASP A 81 12.81 -9.30 -1.59
C ASP A 81 12.60 -8.01 -0.77
N GLU A 82 12.31 -6.90 -1.45
CA GLU A 82 12.09 -5.60 -0.83
C GLU A 82 10.62 -5.19 -0.86
N TYR A 83 10.15 -4.65 0.26
CA TYR A 83 8.74 -4.33 0.51
C TYR A 83 8.59 -2.93 1.07
N TRP A 84 7.58 -2.19 0.64
CA TRP A 84 7.19 -0.92 1.27
C TRP A 84 6.49 -1.22 2.60
N THR A 85 7.09 -0.81 3.71
CA THR A 85 6.66 -1.17 5.08
C THR A 85 6.24 0.01 5.93
N GLN A 86 6.64 1.23 5.59
CA GLN A 86 6.32 2.42 6.38
C GLN A 86 6.01 3.62 5.50
N THR A 87 5.08 4.45 5.94
CA THR A 87 4.74 5.74 5.30
C THR A 87 4.55 6.81 6.36
N THR A 88 5.12 7.99 6.15
CA THR A 88 4.77 9.22 6.85
C THR A 88 4.03 10.13 5.87
N LEU A 89 2.83 10.56 6.24
CA LEU A 89 2.07 11.57 5.51
C LEU A 89 1.99 12.84 6.34
N CYS A 90 2.25 13.99 5.73
CA CYS A 90 1.97 15.28 6.35
C CYS A 90 0.87 16.01 5.58
N GLN A 91 -0.07 16.60 6.31
CA GLN A 91 -1.23 17.29 5.75
C GLN A 91 -1.23 18.79 6.09
N GLY A 92 -1.95 19.57 5.30
CA GLY A 92 -2.12 20.99 5.54
C GLY A 92 -3.34 21.54 4.81
N LYS A 93 -3.70 22.79 5.10
CA LYS A 93 -4.78 23.49 4.40
C LYS A 93 -4.24 24.35 3.27
N ARG A 94 -4.97 24.37 2.16
CA ARG A 94 -4.82 25.35 1.08
C ARG A 94 -6.21 25.73 0.60
N ASP A 95 -6.51 27.01 0.40
CA ASP A 95 -7.83 27.45 -0.08
C ASP A 95 -9.00 26.77 0.68
N ASP A 96 -8.88 26.65 2.01
CA ASP A 96 -9.81 25.98 2.93
C ASP A 96 -10.03 24.46 2.75
N HIS A 97 -9.26 23.78 1.90
CA HIS A 97 -9.30 22.33 1.71
C HIS A 97 -8.04 21.66 2.27
N THR A 98 -8.22 20.54 2.99
CA THR A 98 -7.10 19.70 3.45
C THR A 98 -6.51 18.93 2.27
N ARG A 99 -5.17 18.91 2.19
CA ARG A 99 -4.38 18.19 1.18
C ARG A 99 -3.20 17.47 1.81
N ILE A 100 -2.65 16.49 1.11
CA ILE A 100 -1.37 15.88 1.46
C ILE A 100 -0.24 16.78 0.95
N PHE A 101 0.56 17.27 1.88
CA PHE A 101 1.70 18.13 1.57
C PHE A 101 2.99 17.36 1.37
N TYR A 102 3.11 16.19 2.00
CA TYR A 102 4.32 15.39 1.96
C TYR A 102 4.03 13.92 2.16
N LEU A 103 4.82 13.10 1.49
CA LEU A 103 4.90 11.66 1.71
C LEU A 103 6.37 11.28 1.79
N HIS A 104 6.72 10.53 2.84
CA HIS A 104 7.96 9.76 2.94
C HIS A 104 7.62 8.30 3.14
N LEU A 105 8.35 7.41 2.48
CA LEU A 105 8.22 5.98 2.66
C LEU A 105 9.56 5.33 2.95
N THR A 106 9.51 4.22 3.69
CA THR A 106 10.66 3.35 3.94
C THR A 106 10.33 1.92 3.56
N THR A 107 11.34 1.20 3.08
CA THR A 107 11.23 -0.21 2.72
C THR A 107 11.85 -1.14 3.75
N SER A 108 11.57 -2.44 3.65
CA SER A 108 12.21 -3.50 4.44
C SER A 108 13.74 -3.57 4.27
N ALA A 109 14.27 -2.99 3.18
CA ALA A 109 15.72 -2.89 2.94
C ALA A 109 16.33 -1.59 3.48
N GLY A 110 15.53 -0.71 4.11
CA GLY A 110 15.96 0.59 4.61
C GLY A 110 16.13 1.65 3.53
N ASN A 111 15.63 1.42 2.31
CA ASN A 111 15.60 2.45 1.28
C ASN A 111 14.42 3.40 1.54
N GLU A 112 14.58 4.64 1.11
CA GLU A 112 13.60 5.69 1.33
C GLU A 112 13.26 6.44 0.05
N LEU A 113 12.04 6.98 -0.02
CA LEU A 113 11.59 7.87 -1.08
C LEU A 113 10.66 8.92 -0.50
N GLU A 114 10.85 10.18 -0.87
CA GLU A 114 10.02 11.27 -0.38
C GLU A 114 9.71 12.31 -1.47
N ALA A 115 8.59 13.01 -1.32
CA ALA A 115 8.26 14.18 -2.11
C ALA A 115 7.30 15.12 -1.36
N GLY A 116 7.32 16.39 -1.74
CA GLY A 116 6.52 17.43 -1.12
C GLY A 116 7.26 18.16 0.00
N THR A 117 6.52 18.89 0.83
CA THR A 117 7.08 19.69 1.93
C THR A 117 6.43 19.30 3.25
N GLN A 118 7.23 18.96 4.26
CA GLN A 118 6.71 18.62 5.59
C GLN A 118 5.89 19.77 6.20
N THR A 119 4.90 19.40 7.00
CA THR A 119 4.08 20.33 7.79
C THR A 119 4.10 19.88 9.25
N ASP A 120 3.50 20.65 10.14
CA ASP A 120 3.43 20.29 11.56
C ASP A 120 2.44 19.15 11.87
N ASP A 121 1.58 18.78 10.90
CA ASP A 121 0.56 17.73 11.05
C ASP A 121 0.95 16.50 10.22
N CYS A 122 1.86 15.71 10.78
CA CYS A 122 2.33 14.45 10.20
C CYS A 122 1.83 13.24 10.97
N GLN A 123 1.56 12.16 10.25
CA GLN A 123 1.23 10.86 10.81
C GLN A 123 2.06 9.77 10.16
N GLU A 124 2.66 8.93 11.00
CA GLU A 124 3.38 7.72 10.61
C GLU A 124 2.44 6.51 10.61
N PHE A 125 2.63 5.65 9.61
CA PHE A 125 1.93 4.40 9.40
C PHE A 125 2.95 3.30 9.15
N LYS A 126 2.84 2.21 9.89
CA LYS A 126 3.70 1.03 9.77
C LYS A 126 2.83 -0.16 9.45
N ALA A 127 3.14 -0.84 8.35
CA ALA A 127 2.58 -2.14 8.06
C ALA A 127 2.91 -3.09 9.22
N PRO A 128 1.96 -3.90 9.70
CA PRO A 128 2.25 -4.90 10.72
C PRO A 128 3.36 -5.86 10.30
N GLU A 129 3.96 -6.56 11.26
CA GLU A 129 5.01 -7.53 10.97
C GLU A 129 4.51 -8.60 9.98
N GLY A 130 5.27 -8.80 8.90
CA GLY A 130 4.92 -9.74 7.84
C GLY A 130 3.88 -9.19 6.85
N TRP A 131 3.57 -7.90 6.87
CA TRP A 131 2.71 -7.21 5.92
C TRP A 131 3.48 -6.15 5.12
N HIS A 132 2.92 -5.77 3.98
CA HIS A 132 3.46 -4.68 3.16
C HIS A 132 2.39 -3.95 2.37
N VAL A 133 2.69 -2.72 2.00
CA VAL A 133 1.85 -1.89 1.13
C VAL A 133 1.91 -2.41 -0.30
N VAL A 134 0.73 -2.66 -0.87
CA VAL A 134 0.57 -3.16 -2.25
C VAL A 134 -0.20 -2.20 -3.16
N GLY A 135 -0.86 -1.22 -2.57
CA GLY A 135 -1.75 -0.32 -3.26
C GLY A 135 -2.13 0.84 -2.37
N PHE A 136 -2.83 1.78 -2.98
CA PHE A 136 -3.35 2.96 -2.32
C PHE A 136 -4.73 3.27 -2.89
N TYR A 137 -5.48 4.11 -2.20
CA TYR A 137 -6.75 4.68 -2.63
C TYR A 137 -6.87 6.07 -2.02
N GLY A 138 -7.67 6.94 -2.62
CA GLY A 138 -7.75 8.30 -2.14
C GLY A 138 -8.70 9.16 -2.95
N ARG A 139 -8.57 10.46 -2.74
CA ARG A 139 -9.12 11.47 -3.64
C ARG A 139 -7.99 12.37 -4.11
N ASP A 140 -8.08 12.74 -5.36
CA ASP A 140 -7.11 13.53 -6.07
C ASP A 140 -7.79 14.51 -7.04
N GLY A 141 -6.97 15.45 -7.51
CA GLY A 141 -7.23 16.33 -8.63
C GLY A 141 -5.88 16.65 -9.29
N ASP A 142 -5.53 17.94 -9.40
CA ASP A 142 -4.18 18.34 -9.79
C ASP A 142 -3.11 17.94 -8.76
N GLU A 143 -3.53 17.64 -7.53
CA GLU A 143 -2.71 17.25 -6.38
C GLU A 143 -3.42 16.14 -5.58
N VAL A 144 -2.74 15.60 -4.57
CA VAL A 144 -3.31 14.56 -3.70
C VAL A 144 -4.03 15.18 -2.50
N ASP A 145 -5.35 14.94 -2.37
CA ASP A 145 -6.13 15.45 -1.24
C ASP A 145 -5.99 14.57 0.01
N TRP A 146 -6.16 13.26 -0.17
CA TRP A 146 -5.98 12.26 0.89
C TRP A 146 -5.65 10.89 0.28
N LEU A 147 -4.95 10.06 1.07
CA LEU A 147 -4.53 8.71 0.69
C LEU A 147 -4.76 7.76 1.84
N GLY A 148 -5.25 6.56 1.56
CA GLY A 148 -5.14 5.35 2.37
C GLY A 148 -4.34 4.27 1.65
N PHE A 149 -3.90 3.26 2.41
CA PHE A 149 -3.07 2.17 1.89
C PHE A 149 -3.76 0.81 2.01
N ILE A 150 -3.45 -0.05 1.04
CA ILE A 150 -3.89 -1.44 0.99
C ILE A 150 -2.68 -2.29 1.32
N GLU A 151 -2.83 -3.17 2.30
CA GLU A 151 -1.75 -4.03 2.77
C GLU A 151 -2.10 -5.50 2.56
N LEU A 152 -1.07 -6.28 2.25
CA LEU A 152 -1.13 -7.73 2.13
C LEU A 152 -0.02 -8.37 2.94
N ARG A 153 -0.24 -9.62 3.35
CA ARG A 153 0.80 -10.42 3.97
C ARG A 153 1.89 -10.77 2.97
N ILE A 154 3.14 -10.62 3.38
CA ILE A 154 4.31 -11.06 2.62
C ILE A 154 4.25 -12.59 2.47
N PRO A 155 4.32 -13.13 1.24
CA PRO A 155 4.31 -14.57 1.04
C PRO A 155 5.51 -15.23 1.72
N VAL A 156 5.25 -16.18 2.62
CA VAL A 156 6.30 -17.04 3.18
C VAL A 156 6.59 -18.12 2.14
N ILE A 157 7.74 -18.02 1.47
CA ILE A 157 8.24 -19.08 0.59
C ILE A 157 8.70 -20.27 1.44
N HIS A 158 7.78 -21.20 1.71
CA HIS A 158 8.14 -22.49 2.26
C HIS A 158 8.90 -23.30 1.21
N HIS A 159 10.23 -23.32 1.30
CA HIS A 159 11.01 -24.37 0.67
C HIS A 159 10.66 -25.69 1.36
N HIS A 160 9.83 -26.51 0.73
CA HIS A 160 9.70 -27.91 1.15
C HIS A 160 10.93 -28.66 0.64
N PRO A 161 11.84 -29.14 1.52
CA PRO A 161 12.84 -30.09 1.10
C PRO A 161 12.11 -31.36 0.64
N ASN A 162 12.33 -31.72 -0.62
CA ASN A 162 11.99 -32.96 -1.31
C ASN A 162 11.31 -34.02 -0.42
N ARG A 163 9.97 -34.07 -0.41
CA ARG A 163 9.26 -35.26 0.08
C ARG A 163 9.37 -36.33 -0.98
N THR A 164 10.32 -37.24 -0.82
CA THR A 164 10.27 -38.54 -1.47
C THR A 164 8.98 -39.25 -1.06
N SER A 165 8.06 -39.41 -2.01
CA SER A 165 6.99 -40.42 -2.07
C SER A 165 6.44 -40.93 -0.73
N ASP A 166 5.58 -40.14 -0.08
CA ASP A 166 4.51 -40.72 0.75
C ASP A 166 3.19 -40.26 0.14
N ASN A 167 2.41 -41.23 -0.36
CA ASN A 167 1.10 -41.09 -1.00
C ASN A 167 0.00 -40.64 -0.02
N LYS A 168 0.28 -39.64 0.83
CA LYS A 168 -0.72 -38.94 1.62
C LYS A 168 -1.32 -37.85 0.73
N PRO A 169 -2.65 -37.82 0.49
CA PRO A 169 -3.25 -36.72 -0.25
C PRO A 169 -2.82 -35.42 0.45
N ALA A 170 -2.18 -34.55 -0.32
CA ALA A 170 -1.81 -33.23 0.13
C ALA A 170 -3.07 -32.58 0.68
N SER A 171 -3.15 -32.46 2.02
CA SER A 171 -4.12 -31.57 2.63
C SER A 171 -3.77 -30.19 2.10
N ALA A 172 -4.60 -29.69 1.20
CA ALA A 172 -4.53 -28.32 0.72
C ALA A 172 -4.71 -27.43 1.95
N GLN A 173 -3.60 -27.06 2.59
CA GLN A 173 -3.57 -25.95 3.52
C GLN A 173 -3.72 -24.70 2.67
N GLY A 174 -4.97 -24.39 2.32
CA GLY A 174 -5.34 -23.14 1.68
C GLY A 174 -4.99 -22.01 2.62
N GLY A 175 -3.85 -21.36 2.37
CA GLY A 175 -3.49 -20.12 3.04
C GLY A 175 -4.53 -19.07 2.66
N VAL A 176 -5.40 -18.73 3.60
CA VAL A 176 -6.25 -17.54 3.46
C VAL A 176 -5.33 -16.34 3.34
N SER A 177 -5.42 -15.64 2.22
CA SER A 177 -4.68 -14.41 2.08
C SER A 177 -5.48 -13.30 2.74
N GLU A 178 -4.94 -12.77 3.84
CA GLU A 178 -5.57 -11.70 4.60
C GLU A 178 -5.33 -10.35 3.89
N ILE A 179 -6.39 -9.55 3.74
CA ILE A 179 -6.35 -8.19 3.21
C ILE A 179 -6.67 -7.25 4.35
N ALA A 180 -5.79 -6.27 4.60
CA ALA A 180 -6.05 -5.19 5.55
C ALA A 180 -6.24 -3.88 4.76
N LEU A 181 -7.34 -3.19 5.02
CA LEU A 181 -7.62 -1.87 4.49
C LEU A 181 -7.41 -0.84 5.59
N ILE A 182 -6.40 0.00 5.47
CA ILE A 182 -6.16 1.09 6.42
C ILE A 182 -6.70 2.39 5.80
N ILE A 183 -7.79 2.91 6.36
CA ILE A 183 -8.37 4.21 5.97
C ILE A 183 -7.59 5.30 6.67
N LEU A 184 -6.77 5.98 5.91
CA LEU A 184 -6.06 7.17 6.33
C LEU A 184 -6.79 8.35 5.73
N SER A 185 -7.59 9.00 6.56
CA SER A 185 -8.33 10.19 6.14
C SER A 185 -7.54 11.40 6.57
N ALA A 186 -7.38 12.34 5.64
CA ALA A 186 -7.01 13.69 6.00
C ALA A 186 -8.11 14.24 6.94
N LYS A 187 -7.74 14.81 8.09
CA LYS A 187 -8.74 15.38 9.02
C LYS A 187 -9.40 16.60 8.33
N PRO A 188 -10.73 16.76 8.44
CA PRO A 188 -11.44 17.94 7.89
C PRO A 188 -10.99 19.26 8.54
#